data_AF-A0A843GJM7-F1
#
_entry.id   AF-A0A843GJM7-F1
#
_cell.length_a   1.000
_cell.length_b   1.000
_cell.length_c   1.000
_cell.angle_alpha   90.00
_cell.angle_beta   90.00
_cell.angle_gamma   90.00
#
_symmetry.space_group_name_H-M   'P 1'
#
loop_
_entity.id
_entity.type
_entity.pdbx_description
1 polymer ?
#
loop_
_entity_poly.entity_id
_entity_poly.type
_entity_poly.pdbx_seq_one_letter_code
_entity_poly.pdbx_strand_id
1 'polypeptide(L)'
;MATMKDAVSTLLKNGAKRVENIVVNNVRVTPLEEYTRIALTLDKPVAGYGLGEDGIYARGETNVIFVSLFSIANLLKESDEFAWAVNAIVNNPNSLQVILSRAKVTLLQEDVPAGQVRVNPFTEKEDEHVPDHDAIFNHIVDVKLGNMGEIGLEKMLDKLLDV
;
A
#
# COMPACT_ATOMS: atom_id res chain seq x y z
N MET A 1 -5.05 4.76 -19.12
CA MET A 1 -4.42 3.97 -18.06
C MET A 1 -2.93 3.88 -18.27
N ALA A 2 -2.15 4.60 -17.45
CA ALA A 2 -0.78 4.20 -17.18
C ALA A 2 -0.84 2.88 -16.41
N THR A 3 -0.10 1.86 -16.86
CA THR A 3 -0.04 0.58 -16.14
C THR A 3 0.73 0.74 -14.82
N MET A 4 0.58 -0.17 -13.85
CA MET A 4 1.44 -0.17 -12.65
C MET A 4 2.92 -0.09 -13.03
N LYS A 5 3.32 -0.74 -14.12
CA LYS A 5 4.69 -0.68 -14.65
C LYS A 5 5.10 0.73 -15.08
N ASP A 6 4.21 1.48 -15.73
CA ASP A 6 4.48 2.86 -16.16
C ASP A 6 4.56 3.81 -14.96
N ALA A 7 3.68 3.64 -13.99
CA ALA A 7 3.68 4.41 -12.75
C ALA A 7 4.93 4.13 -11.91
N VAL A 8 5.34 2.86 -11.78
CA VAL A 8 6.60 2.45 -11.13
C VAL A 8 7.82 3.05 -11.82
N SER A 9 7.88 2.95 -13.15
CA SER A 9 8.96 3.53 -13.96
C SER A 9 9.06 5.05 -13.76
N THR A 10 7.91 5.74 -13.72
CA THR A 10 7.83 7.19 -13.50
C THR A 10 8.32 7.56 -12.10
N LEU A 11 7.86 6.85 -11.07
CA LEU A 11 8.31 7.08 -9.68
C LEU A 11 9.81 6.88 -9.52
N LEU A 12 10.36 5.81 -10.10
CA LEU A 12 11.80 5.55 -10.06
C LEU A 12 12.60 6.64 -10.77
N LYS A 13 12.13 7.13 -11.93
CA LYS A 13 12.76 8.26 -12.64
C LYS A 13 12.70 9.55 -11.82
N ASN A 14 11.65 9.74 -11.03
CA ASN A 14 11.48 10.89 -10.13
C ASN A 14 12.29 10.74 -8.82
N GLY A 15 13.10 9.68 -8.68
CA GLY A 15 13.98 9.49 -7.53
C GLY A 15 13.38 8.66 -6.38
N ALA A 16 12.23 8.01 -6.59
CA ALA A 16 11.66 7.12 -5.58
C ALA A 16 12.63 5.96 -5.26
N LYS A 17 12.72 5.62 -3.97
CA LYS A 17 13.63 4.58 -3.49
C LYS A 17 12.91 3.26 -3.36
N ARG A 18 13.50 2.20 -3.91
CA ARG A 18 12.95 0.84 -3.83
C ARG A 18 13.44 0.14 -2.55
N VAL A 19 12.51 -0.42 -1.79
CA VAL A 19 12.76 -1.18 -0.56
C VAL A 19 12.12 -2.56 -0.70
N GLU A 20 12.95 -3.60 -0.73
CA GLU A 20 12.53 -4.97 -1.00
C GLU A 20 12.58 -5.86 0.24
N ASN A 21 11.97 -7.04 0.13
CA ASN A 21 11.99 -8.08 1.15
C ASN A 21 11.50 -7.56 2.52
N ILE A 22 10.43 -6.77 2.49
CA ILE A 22 9.73 -6.29 3.68
C ILE A 22 8.65 -7.31 4.01
N VAL A 23 8.56 -7.75 5.25
CA VAL A 23 7.50 -8.66 5.69
C VAL A 23 6.45 -7.89 6.49
N VAL A 24 5.19 -8.09 6.14
CA VAL A 24 4.06 -7.52 6.88
C VAL A 24 3.79 -8.37 8.12
N ASN A 25 4.00 -7.79 9.30
CA ASN A 25 3.70 -8.43 10.59
C ASN A 25 2.24 -8.29 10.98
N ASN A 26 1.64 -7.14 10.68
CA ASN A 26 0.25 -6.88 11.03
C ASN A 26 -0.37 -5.87 10.06
N VAL A 27 -1.69 -5.93 9.93
CA VAL A 27 -2.48 -5.06 9.08
C VAL A 27 -3.61 -4.48 9.91
N ARG A 28 -3.80 -3.17 9.85
CA ARG A 28 -4.97 -2.51 10.42
C ARG A 28 -5.75 -1.82 9.31
N VAL A 29 -7.04 -2.08 9.29
CA VAL A 29 -7.98 -1.46 8.36
C VAL A 29 -8.72 -0.36 9.08
N THR A 30 -8.80 0.82 8.48
CA THR A 30 -9.53 1.96 9.04
C THR A 30 -10.32 2.63 7.92
N PRO A 31 -11.66 2.48 7.92
CA PRO A 31 -12.51 3.29 7.06
C PRO A 31 -12.33 4.77 7.40
N LEU A 32 -12.09 5.60 6.39
CA LEU A 32 -12.15 7.05 6.46
C LEU A 32 -13.28 7.53 5.54
N GLU A 33 -13.63 8.81 5.60
CA GLU A 33 -14.75 9.38 4.84
C GLU A 33 -14.58 9.20 3.32
N GLU A 34 -13.36 9.38 2.81
CA GLU A 34 -13.08 9.36 1.37
C GLU A 34 -12.48 8.04 0.87
N TYR A 35 -11.83 7.28 1.75
CA TYR A 35 -11.16 6.03 1.39
C TYR A 35 -10.98 5.10 2.59
N THR A 36 -10.69 3.82 2.32
CA THR A 36 -10.25 2.89 3.38
C THR A 36 -8.73 2.90 3.48
N ARG A 37 -8.21 3.29 4.65
CA ARG A 37 -6.78 3.29 4.95
C ARG A 37 -6.34 1.92 5.45
N ILE A 38 -5.25 1.42 4.88
CA ILE A 38 -4.58 0.18 5.27
C ILE A 38 -3.25 0.56 5.90
N ALA A 39 -3.11 0.29 7.19
CA ALA A 39 -1.84 0.44 7.91
C ALA A 39 -1.12 -0.91 7.93
N LEU A 40 0.10 -0.96 7.40
CA LEU A 40 0.94 -2.15 7.45
C LEU A 40 2.04 -1.96 8.48
N THR A 41 2.08 -2.85 9.46
CA THR A 41 3.22 -2.97 10.38
C THR A 41 4.24 -3.91 9.76
N LEU A 42 5.46 -3.43 9.60
CA LEU A 42 6.56 -4.07 8.90
C LEU A 42 7.50 -4.76 9.91
N ASP A 43 8.24 -5.76 9.42
CA ASP A 43 9.26 -6.49 10.20
C ASP A 43 10.54 -5.69 10.43
N LYS A 44 10.85 -4.77 9.53
CA LYS A 44 11.99 -3.85 9.62
C LYS A 44 11.56 -2.41 9.36
N PRO A 45 12.24 -1.43 9.98
CA PRO A 45 11.97 -0.02 9.73
C PRO A 45 12.22 0.35 8.27
N VAL A 46 11.47 1.35 7.80
CA VAL A 46 11.70 2.06 6.53
C VAL A 46 11.75 3.56 6.78
N ALA A 47 12.28 4.34 5.84
CA ALA A 47 12.33 5.78 6.00
C ALA A 47 10.91 6.36 6.12
N GLY A 48 10.71 7.29 7.04
CA GLY A 48 9.44 7.96 7.27
C GLY A 48 9.62 9.32 7.92
N TYR A 49 8.52 10.06 8.06
CA TYR A 49 8.46 11.27 8.88
C TYR A 49 7.61 10.99 10.11
N GLY A 50 8.08 11.41 11.27
CA GLY A 50 7.37 11.33 12.54
C GLY A 50 7.32 12.70 13.21
N LEU A 51 6.27 12.93 13.99
CA LEU A 51 6.16 14.13 14.82
C LEU A 51 7.14 14.02 16.00
N GLY A 52 8.13 14.90 16.06
CA GLY A 52 9.06 15.02 17.18
C GLY A 52 8.38 15.54 18.45
N GLU A 53 9.08 15.45 19.58
CA GLU A 53 8.59 15.99 20.87
C GLU A 53 8.38 17.51 20.86
N ASP A 54 9.07 18.20 19.95
CA ASP A 54 8.94 19.63 19.67
C ASP A 54 7.75 19.98 18.76
N GLY A 55 6.99 18.98 18.30
CA GLY A 55 5.89 19.17 17.36
C GLY A 55 6.34 19.41 15.92
N ILE A 56 7.63 19.21 15.61
CA ILE A 56 8.18 19.36 14.25
C ILE A 56 8.29 17.97 13.61
N TYR A 57 7.88 17.86 12.35
CA TYR A 57 8.08 16.63 11.59
C TYR A 57 9.55 16.46 11.24
N ALA A 58 10.14 15.35 11.69
CA ALA A 58 11.52 15.00 11.40
C ALA A 58 11.58 13.69 10.61
N ARG A 59 12.53 13.61 9.67
CA ARG A 59 12.82 12.37 8.96
C ARG A 59 13.49 11.39 9.91
N GLY A 60 12.99 10.16 9.91
CA GLY A 60 13.54 9.06 10.69
C GLY A 60 13.13 7.72 10.10
N GLU A 61 12.89 6.76 10.98
CA GLU A 61 12.49 5.41 10.63
C GLU A 61 11.14 5.07 11.24
N THR A 62 10.33 4.31 10.50
CA THR A 62 9.02 3.81 10.95
C THR A 62 8.84 2.37 10.54
N ASN A 63 8.18 1.59 11.41
CA ASN A 63 7.72 0.25 11.10
C ASN A 63 6.27 0.25 10.62
N VAL A 64 5.60 1.40 10.56
CA VAL A 64 4.20 1.49 10.12
C VAL A 64 4.12 2.39 8.90
N ILE A 65 3.58 1.85 7.81
CA ILE A 65 3.26 2.59 6.60
C ILE A 65 1.76 2.58 6.36
N PHE A 66 1.28 3.60 5.65
CA PHE A 66 -0.12 3.73 5.27
C PHE A 66 -0.25 3.70 3.75
N VAL A 67 -1.20 2.90 3.27
CA VAL A 67 -1.60 2.84 1.86
C VAL A 67 -3.12 2.84 1.78
N SER A 68 -3.66 3.19 0.62
CA SER A 68 -5.10 3.08 0.38
C SER A 68 -5.49 1.66 -0.01
N LEU A 69 -6.73 1.27 0.29
CA LEU A 69 -7.33 0.04 -0.23
C LEU A 69 -7.33 0.03 -1.76
N PHE A 70 -7.53 1.18 -2.41
CA PHE A 70 -7.50 1.29 -3.87
C PHE A 70 -6.13 0.95 -4.46
N SER A 71 -5.05 1.37 -3.80
CA SER A 71 -3.67 1.03 -4.21
C SER A 71 -3.43 -0.48 -4.15
N ILE A 72 -3.85 -1.15 -3.07
CA ILE A 72 -3.78 -2.62 -2.95
C ILE A 72 -4.64 -3.30 -4.02
N ALA A 73 -5.87 -2.82 -4.21
CA ALA A 73 -6.79 -3.40 -5.19
C ALA A 73 -6.23 -3.27 -6.61
N ASN A 74 -5.66 -2.13 -6.99
CA ASN A 74 -5.05 -1.93 -8.30
C ASN A 74 -3.84 -2.84 -8.51
N LEU A 75 -3.00 -3.02 -7.49
CA LEU A 75 -1.91 -4.01 -7.53
C LEU A 75 -2.43 -5.43 -7.80
N LEU A 76 -3.47 -5.85 -7.09
CA LEU A 76 -4.02 -7.20 -7.23
C LEU A 76 -4.76 -7.40 -8.56
N LYS A 77 -5.38 -6.36 -9.14
CA LYS A 77 -6.04 -6.42 -10.45
C LYS A 77 -5.07 -6.77 -11.58
N GLU A 78 -3.82 -6.36 -11.47
CA GLU A 78 -2.79 -6.66 -12.47
C GLU A 78 -2.13 -8.03 -12.27
N SER A 79 -2.46 -8.74 -11.19
CA SER A 79 -1.98 -10.10 -10.95
C SER A 79 -2.89 -11.12 -11.62
N ASP A 80 -2.33 -11.96 -12.50
CA ASP A 80 -3.04 -13.09 -13.10
C ASP A 80 -3.59 -14.08 -12.04
N GLU A 81 -2.95 -14.14 -10.87
CA GLU A 81 -3.31 -15.05 -9.78
C GLU A 81 -4.42 -14.50 -8.88
N PHE A 82 -4.47 -13.19 -8.67
CA PHE A 82 -5.29 -12.56 -7.62
C PHE A 82 -6.36 -11.60 -8.14
N ALA A 83 -6.41 -11.30 -9.45
CA ALA A 83 -7.35 -10.34 -10.02
C ALA A 83 -8.81 -10.67 -9.70
N TRP A 84 -9.17 -11.97 -9.63
CA TRP A 84 -10.52 -12.42 -9.30
C TRP A 84 -10.97 -12.01 -7.88
N ALA A 85 -10.04 -11.91 -6.93
CA ALA A 85 -10.35 -11.67 -5.51
C ALA A 85 -10.63 -10.20 -5.20
N VAL A 86 -10.30 -9.29 -6.13
CA VAL A 86 -10.32 -7.84 -5.90
C VAL A 86 -11.70 -7.35 -5.44
N ASN A 87 -12.77 -7.77 -6.11
CA ASN A 87 -14.13 -7.33 -5.75
C ASN A 87 -14.53 -7.83 -4.36
N ALA A 88 -14.17 -9.07 -4.02
CA ALA A 88 -14.45 -9.64 -2.70
C ALA A 88 -13.66 -8.91 -1.60
N ILE A 89 -12.41 -8.53 -1.87
CA ILE A 89 -11.57 -7.74 -0.96
C ILE A 89 -12.12 -6.32 -0.78
N VAL A 90 -12.54 -5.66 -1.85
CA VAL A 90 -13.13 -4.31 -1.77
C VAL A 90 -14.43 -4.31 -0.97
N ASN A 91 -15.26 -5.35 -1.14
CA ASN A 91 -16.50 -5.49 -0.38
C ASN A 91 -16.27 -5.93 1.08
N ASN A 92 -15.13 -6.55 1.39
CA ASN A 92 -14.74 -6.91 2.75
C ASN A 92 -13.27 -6.53 3.01
N PRO A 93 -12.97 -5.24 3.26
CA PRO A 93 -11.58 -4.78 3.41
C PRO A 93 -10.83 -5.43 4.58
N ASN A 94 -11.55 -5.90 5.60
CA ASN A 94 -10.97 -6.61 6.74
C ASN A 94 -10.32 -7.95 6.35
N SER A 95 -10.68 -8.52 5.20
CA SER A 95 -10.01 -9.71 4.65
C SER A 95 -8.49 -9.50 4.46
N LEU A 96 -8.06 -8.27 4.21
CA LEU A 96 -6.64 -7.92 4.08
C LEU A 96 -5.81 -8.21 5.34
N GLN A 97 -6.45 -8.28 6.51
CA GLN A 97 -5.76 -8.67 7.74
C GLN A 97 -5.23 -10.10 7.70
N VAL A 98 -5.94 -10.99 6.99
CA VAL A 98 -5.52 -12.37 6.76
C VAL A 98 -4.65 -12.46 5.51
N ILE A 99 -5.10 -11.85 4.40
CA ILE A 99 -4.45 -11.96 3.09
C ILE A 99 -3.02 -11.43 3.11
N LEU A 100 -2.80 -10.26 3.70
CA LEU A 100 -1.48 -9.64 3.75
C LEU A 100 -0.66 -10.05 4.98
N SER A 101 -1.19 -10.93 5.83
CA SER A 101 -0.44 -11.42 6.99
C SER A 101 0.79 -12.21 6.53
N ARG A 102 1.97 -11.80 7.02
CA ARG A 102 3.27 -12.38 6.65
C ARG A 102 3.58 -12.29 5.15
N ALA A 103 2.85 -11.48 4.39
CA ALA A 103 3.16 -11.23 2.99
C ALA A 103 4.50 -10.50 2.87
N LYS A 104 5.26 -10.85 1.84
CA LYS A 104 6.46 -10.12 1.44
C LYS A 104 6.06 -9.06 0.44
N VAL A 105 6.36 -7.80 0.75
CA VAL A 105 6.03 -6.66 -0.11
C VAL A 105 7.29 -5.97 -0.59
N THR A 106 7.20 -5.38 -1.78
CA THR A 106 8.17 -4.40 -2.28
C THR A 106 7.54 -3.02 -2.26
N LEU A 107 8.27 -2.06 -1.71
CA LEU A 107 7.84 -0.67 -1.57
C LEU A 107 8.63 0.23 -2.52
N LEU A 108 7.96 1.26 -3.04
CA LEU A 108 8.60 2.49 -3.51
C LEU A 108 8.30 3.61 -2.52
N GLN A 109 9.34 4.32 -2.11
CA GLN A 109 9.27 5.47 -1.23
C GLN A 109 9.49 6.74 -2.06
N GLU A 110 8.44 7.54 -2.20
CA GLU A 110 8.44 8.81 -2.91
C GLU A 110 8.63 9.95 -1.90
N ASP A 111 9.75 10.65 -2.00
CA ASP A 111 10.04 11.85 -1.20
C ASP A 111 9.31 13.05 -1.82
N VAL A 112 8.39 13.67 -1.07
CA VAL A 112 7.62 14.85 -1.51
C VAL A 112 7.83 16.00 -0.52
N PRO A 113 8.47 17.10 -0.94
CA PRO A 113 8.60 18.32 -0.16
C PRO A 113 7.25 18.95 0.23
N ALA A 114 7.25 19.65 1.36
CA ALA A 114 6.10 20.44 1.80
C ALA A 114 5.65 21.44 0.73
N GLY A 115 4.33 21.58 0.54
CA GLY A 115 3.77 22.53 -0.41
C GLY A 115 3.87 22.14 -1.89
N GLN A 116 4.49 21.00 -2.23
CA GLN A 116 4.50 20.51 -3.61
C GLN A 116 3.21 19.74 -3.92
N VAL A 117 2.52 20.13 -5.00
CA VAL A 117 1.37 19.36 -5.51
C VAL A 117 1.87 17.99 -5.97
N ARG A 118 1.32 16.96 -5.34
CA ARG A 118 1.54 15.57 -5.71
C ARG A 118 0.28 15.02 -6.35
N VAL A 119 0.41 14.53 -7.57
CA VAL A 119 -0.61 13.72 -8.25
C VAL A 119 -0.29 12.26 -8.02
N ASN A 120 -1.22 11.50 -7.46
CA ASN A 120 -1.04 10.07 -7.27
C ASN A 120 -0.92 9.35 -8.64
N PRO A 121 0.21 8.70 -8.96
CA PRO A 121 0.46 8.14 -10.29
C PRO A 121 -0.38 6.88 -10.58
N PHE A 122 -1.13 6.37 -9.61
CA PHE A 122 -1.95 5.16 -9.71
C PHE A 122 -3.45 5.44 -9.85
N THR A 123 -3.86 6.70 -10.04
CA THR A 123 -5.25 7.10 -10.25
C THR A 123 -5.39 8.09 -11.41
N GLU A 124 -6.48 7.96 -12.16
CA GLU A 124 -6.87 8.92 -13.21
C GLU A 124 -7.73 10.07 -12.66
N LYS A 125 -8.23 9.95 -11.42
CA LYS A 125 -8.88 11.07 -10.74
C LYS A 125 -7.80 12.04 -10.30
N GLU A 126 -8.07 13.35 -10.43
CA GLU A 126 -7.27 14.42 -9.82
C GLU A 126 -7.28 14.24 -8.29
N ASP A 127 -6.37 13.42 -7.80
CA ASP A 127 -6.08 13.20 -6.39
C ASP A 127 -4.83 14.01 -6.07
N GLU A 128 -5.00 15.33 -6.20
CA GLU A 128 -3.98 16.31 -5.86
C GLU A 128 -3.89 16.42 -4.34
N HIS A 129 -2.74 16.04 -3.81
CA HIS A 129 -2.44 16.20 -2.41
C HIS A 129 -1.25 17.11 -2.24
N VAL A 130 -1.42 18.15 -1.44
CA VAL A 130 -0.33 19.04 -1.02
C VAL A 130 0.00 18.68 0.43
N PRO A 131 1.16 18.07 0.71
CA PRO A 131 1.51 17.73 2.08
C PRO A 131 1.91 18.99 2.85
N ASP A 132 1.43 19.10 4.09
CA ASP A 132 1.70 20.24 4.99
C ASP A 132 3.16 20.27 5.50
N HIS A 133 3.88 19.16 5.36
CA HIS A 133 5.28 18.99 5.72
C HIS A 133 5.96 18.05 4.72
N ASP A 134 7.30 17.98 4.74
CA ASP A 134 8.01 16.99 3.94
C ASP A 134 7.52 15.58 4.29
N ALA A 135 7.15 14.80 3.29
CA ALA A 135 6.48 13.52 3.47
C ALA A 135 7.13 12.44 2.61
N ILE A 136 7.00 11.18 3.06
CA ILE A 136 7.35 10.01 2.28
C ILE A 136 6.06 9.24 1.98
N PHE A 137 5.68 9.20 0.72
CA PHE A 137 4.55 8.39 0.25
C PHE A 137 5.04 6.99 -0.10
N ASN A 138 4.39 6.00 0.49
CA ASN A 138 4.73 4.59 0.31
C ASN A 138 3.77 3.97 -0.72
N HIS A 139 4.35 3.30 -1.71
CA HIS A 139 3.61 2.60 -2.75
C HIS A 139 4.01 1.14 -2.76
N ILE A 140 3.05 0.24 -2.65
CA ILE A 140 3.32 -1.20 -2.76
C ILE A 140 3.21 -1.58 -4.22
N VAL A 141 4.29 -2.15 -4.75
CA VAL A 141 4.45 -2.42 -6.20
C VAL A 141 4.57 -3.90 -6.51
N ASP A 142 4.77 -4.72 -5.48
CA ASP A 142 4.78 -6.16 -5.58
C ASP A 142 4.38 -6.77 -4.23
N VAL A 143 3.67 -7.90 -4.30
CA VAL A 143 3.23 -8.64 -3.13
C VAL A 143 3.31 -10.14 -3.39
N LYS A 144 4.02 -10.83 -2.50
CA LYS A 144 3.99 -12.28 -2.39
C LYS A 144 3.30 -12.65 -1.10
N LEU A 145 2.19 -13.37 -1.20
CA LEU A 145 1.40 -13.78 -0.04
C LEU A 145 2.19 -14.76 0.85
N GLY A 146 1.86 -14.76 2.14
CA GLY A 146 2.27 -15.81 3.06
C GLY A 146 1.24 -16.95 3.07
N ASN A 147 1.59 -18.06 3.72
CA ASN A 147 0.74 -19.26 3.77
C ASN A 147 -0.71 -18.97 4.21
N MET A 148 -0.90 -18.13 5.23
CA MET A 148 -2.24 -17.78 5.70
C MET A 148 -3.01 -16.92 4.70
N GLY A 149 -2.31 -16.12 3.90
CA GLY A 149 -2.93 -15.34 2.84
C GLY A 149 -3.41 -16.22 1.69
N GLU A 150 -2.61 -17.22 1.30
CA GLU A 150 -3.00 -18.23 0.31
C GLU A 150 -4.23 -19.03 0.78
N ILE A 151 -4.21 -19.55 2.01
CA ILE A 151 -5.38 -20.24 2.62
C ILE A 151 -6.60 -19.31 2.70
N GLY A 152 -6.38 -18.04 3.05
CA GLY A 152 -7.44 -17.03 3.13
C GLY A 152 -8.11 -16.79 1.77
N LEU A 153 -7.32 -16.76 0.69
CA LEU A 153 -7.83 -16.66 -0.67
C LEU A 153 -8.54 -17.93 -1.12
N GLU A 154 -8.01 -19.11 -0.82
CA GLU A 154 -8.67 -20.38 -1.13
C GLU A 154 -10.07 -20.44 -0.49
N LYS A 155 -10.18 -20.12 0.79
CA LYS A 155 -11.49 -20.05 1.49
C LYS A 155 -12.42 -18.97 0.94
N MET A 156 -11.85 -17.88 0.43
CA MET A 156 -12.62 -16.84 -0.23
C MET A 156 -13.16 -17.34 -1.57
N LEU A 157 -12.35 -18.09 -2.32
CA LEU A 157 -12.74 -18.71 -3.58
C LEU A 157 -13.86 -19.73 -3.36
N ASP A 158 -13.71 -20.63 -2.39
CA ASP A 158 -14.73 -21.63 -2.02
C ASP A 158 -16.09 -20.95 -1.76
N LYS A 159 -16.06 -19.88 -0.96
CA LYS A 159 -17.26 -19.10 -0.64
C LYS A 159 -17.87 -18.40 -1.87
N LEU A 160 -17.07 -18.00 -2.85
CA LEU A 160 -17.59 -17.39 -4.08
C LEU A 160 -18.17 -18.43 -5.03
N LEU A 161 -17.68 -19.67 -4.97
CA LEU A 161 -18.11 -20.77 -5.81
C LEU A 161 -19.22 -21.61 -5.15
N ASP A 162 -19.61 -21.31 -3.90
CA ASP A 162 -20.57 -22.08 -3.08
C ASP A 162 -20.19 -23.58 -2.98
N VAL A 163 -18.90 -23.88 -2.80
CA VAL A 163 -18.36 -25.26 -2.67
C VAL A 163 -17.86 -25.53 -1.26
#